data_AF-A0AA42XT88-F1
#
_entry.id   AF-A0AA42XT88-F1
#
_cell.length_a   1.000
_cell.length_b   1.000
_cell.length_c   1.000
_cell.angle_alpha   90.00
_cell.angle_beta   90.00
_cell.angle_gamma   90.00
#
_symmetry.space_group_name_H-M   'P 1'
#
loop_
_entity.id
_entity.type
_entity.pdbx_description
1 polymer ?
#
loop_
_entity_poly.entity_id
_entity_poly.type
_entity_poly.pdbx_seq_one_letter_code
_entity_poly.pdbx_strand_id
1 'polypeptide(L)'
;MTRPARIKGIAASVGIGVGPARLSARERQGLTYRRISQDEIADELTSFQRAVTASREEIELAKQKLTQQHGPAYAPILDVYLLMHTDALLIDAIVDEIRGHKINAPWALGRVVERLKAPLLNDSSSYFRERARDIDHVKEHLLRHLSGKGRGESLASHPTILVARDLTPADAVHMLAPPTVGLVTEMGGANSHTAILARTFGVPAVVGTGPLPVSVEQDEMIVVDGFSGEVTIGAPPKEQRVAAARRDRFVSFLKSERTTNAVTLDGVSISVAANIELPSEVQAAIENGAEGVGLYRTEFMCLDRSEPPSEEEQVELYRTVAMAVAPNTVIFRTFDWRGDKRLQSDRVGEHQHDWLKTQIRAVLRASTEGSVALMFPMVATLQELENARSLVDECRGELDDDSARLVSLPIGMMVEVPSAALLAEQFAAHADFFAVGTNDLVQYTLGVDRRDHRAAASPLNPAVLRLLDQIIVAARNTDTPCSMCGDMAADPIGLGLALGLGYRKVSVPASVVPLARAVIRNVDLETATEAARGALDCASSKEVRDLALRRFGNELGALWRRQGIV
;
A
#
# COMPACT_ATOMS: atom_id res chain seq x y z
N MET A 1 1.00 24.12 25.61
CA MET A 1 -0.30 23.41 25.54
C MET A 1 -0.33 22.35 26.63
N THR A 2 -1.49 22.08 27.22
CA THR A 2 -1.67 21.09 28.29
C THR A 2 -1.71 19.67 27.73
N ARG A 3 -0.95 18.74 28.33
CA ARG A 3 -1.14 17.30 28.09
C ARG A 3 -2.51 16.86 28.66
N PRO A 4 -3.25 15.94 28.02
CA PRO A 4 -2.93 15.26 26.77
C PRO A 4 -3.20 16.12 25.53
N ALA A 5 -2.34 16.02 24.51
CA ALA A 5 -2.55 16.66 23.21
C ALA A 5 -3.16 15.63 22.23
N ARG A 6 -4.24 16.01 21.54
CA ARG A 6 -4.93 15.16 20.57
C ARG A 6 -4.74 15.70 19.17
N ILE A 7 -4.33 14.83 18.26
CA ILE A 7 -4.01 15.16 16.87
C ILE A 7 -4.83 14.24 15.99
N LYS A 8 -5.31 14.79 14.88
CA LYS A 8 -6.03 14.03 13.86
C LYS A 8 -5.18 13.96 12.60
N GLY A 9 -4.99 12.75 12.09
CA GLY A 9 -4.38 12.49 10.80
C GLY A 9 -5.24 11.55 9.96
N ILE A 10 -4.60 10.92 8.99
CA ILE A 10 -5.19 9.94 8.09
C ILE A 10 -4.95 8.55 8.66
N ALA A 11 -6.03 7.83 8.99
CA ALA A 11 -5.96 6.41 9.35
C ALA A 11 -5.39 5.61 8.17
N ALA A 12 -4.18 5.08 8.32
CA ALA A 12 -3.47 4.36 7.28
C ALA A 12 -3.52 2.84 7.50
N SER A 13 -3.39 2.39 8.75
CA SER A 13 -3.44 0.97 9.13
C SER A 13 -4.24 0.82 10.42
N VAL A 14 -5.19 -0.12 10.43
CA VAL A 14 -6.16 -0.30 11.51
C VAL A 14 -5.52 -0.95 12.74
N GLY A 15 -6.04 -0.61 13.92
CA GLY A 15 -5.60 -1.17 15.20
C GLY A 15 -5.25 -0.09 16.22
N ILE A 16 -4.73 -0.50 17.37
CA ILE A 16 -4.40 0.41 18.47
C ILE A 16 -2.96 0.16 18.92
N GLY A 17 -2.15 1.20 18.80
CA GLY A 17 -0.80 1.24 19.36
C GLY A 17 -0.82 1.95 20.71
N VAL A 18 -0.16 1.38 21.72
CA VAL A 18 0.12 2.05 22.99
C VAL A 18 1.56 1.81 23.35
N GLY A 19 2.33 2.88 23.55
CA GLY A 19 3.72 2.77 23.94
C GLY A 19 4.43 4.11 24.07
N PRO A 20 5.65 4.10 24.62
CA PRO A 20 6.54 5.25 24.60
C PRO A 20 6.86 5.69 23.17
N ALA A 21 6.90 7.00 22.96
CA ALA A 21 7.30 7.64 21.72
C ALA A 21 8.78 7.39 21.46
N ARG A 22 9.06 6.88 20.28
CA ARG A 22 10.40 6.87 19.72
C ARG A 22 10.42 7.85 18.58
N LEU A 23 11.08 8.98 18.79
CA LEU A 23 11.21 10.00 17.77
C LEU A 23 12.25 9.53 16.76
N SER A 24 11.87 9.38 15.50
CA SER A 24 12.85 9.31 14.43
C SER A 24 13.48 10.71 14.34
N ALA A 25 14.67 10.87 14.93
CA ALA A 25 15.36 12.14 14.98
C ALA A 25 15.70 12.63 13.56
N ARG A 26 14.83 13.46 12.98
CA ARG A 26 15.19 14.40 11.92
C ARG A 26 15.36 15.78 12.54
N GLU A 27 16.36 15.92 13.41
CA GLU A 27 16.94 17.25 13.62
C GLU A 27 17.34 17.75 12.23
N ARG A 28 16.70 18.82 11.75
CA ARG A 28 17.31 19.65 10.71
C ARG A 28 18.59 20.20 11.33
N GLN A 29 19.67 19.41 11.27
CA GLN A 29 20.97 19.93 11.59
C GLN A 29 21.22 21.02 10.56
N GLY A 30 21.28 22.26 11.04
CA GLY A 30 21.78 23.35 10.22
C GLY A 30 23.13 22.91 9.70
N LEU A 31 23.28 22.83 8.38
CA LEU A 31 24.56 22.56 7.78
C LEU A 31 25.51 23.65 8.27
N THR A 32 26.51 23.27 9.08
CA THR A 32 27.47 24.26 9.58
C THR A 32 28.50 24.46 8.50
N TYR A 33 28.51 25.64 7.88
CA TYR A 33 29.53 26.02 6.94
C TYR A 33 30.88 26.15 7.64
N ARG A 34 31.89 25.42 7.15
CA ARG A 34 33.28 25.58 7.57
C ARG A 34 34.18 25.59 6.34
N ARG A 35 35.03 26.61 6.24
CA ARG A 35 36.12 26.64 5.27
C ARG A 35 37.28 25.78 5.81
N ILE A 36 37.78 24.87 5.00
CA ILE A 36 38.89 23.97 5.35
C ILE A 36 40.20 24.48 4.74
N SER A 37 41.32 24.22 5.40
CA SER A 37 42.66 24.47 4.89
C SER A 37 43.07 23.42 3.84
N GLN A 38 44.18 23.65 3.12
CA GLN A 38 44.65 22.70 2.11
C GLN A 38 45.02 21.34 2.73
N ASP A 39 45.55 21.35 3.95
CA ASP A 39 46.02 20.16 4.65
C ASP A 39 44.86 19.32 5.20
N GLU A 40 43.72 19.94 5.50
CA GLU A 40 42.50 19.28 5.99
C GLU A 40 41.68 18.61 4.87
N ILE A 41 41.96 18.87 3.59
CA ILE A 41 41.19 18.32 2.46
C ILE A 41 41.25 16.78 2.46
N ALA A 42 42.44 16.21 2.69
CA ALA A 42 42.60 14.76 2.68
C ALA A 42 41.80 14.08 3.80
N ASP A 43 41.80 14.68 5.00
CA ASP A 43 41.06 14.19 6.15
C ASP A 43 39.54 14.32 5.95
N GLU A 44 39.08 15.45 5.39
CA GLU A 44 37.66 15.67 5.11
C GLU A 44 37.13 14.70 4.04
N LEU A 45 37.91 14.43 2.99
CA LEU A 45 37.58 13.42 1.97
C LEU A 45 37.52 12.01 2.55
N THR A 46 38.46 11.68 3.45
CA THR A 46 38.48 10.38 4.14
C THR A 46 37.26 10.22 5.04
N SER A 47 36.86 11.29 5.76
CA SER A 47 35.65 11.32 6.57
C SER A 47 34.40 11.12 5.72
N PHE A 48 34.30 11.80 4.58
CA PHE A 48 33.20 11.63 3.63
C PHE A 48 33.11 10.20 3.07
N GLN A 49 34.22 9.64 2.61
CA GLN A 49 34.25 8.26 2.12
C GLN A 49 33.83 7.25 3.19
N ARG A 50 34.28 7.44 4.44
CA ARG A 50 33.84 6.61 5.57
C ARG A 50 32.33 6.71 5.79
N ALA A 51 31.75 7.89 5.67
CA ALA A 51 30.31 8.10 5.80
C ALA A 51 29.51 7.41 4.68
N VAL A 52 30.00 7.46 3.44
CA VAL A 52 29.41 6.74 2.30
C VAL A 52 29.45 5.23 2.51
N THR A 53 30.61 4.69 2.92
CA THR A 53 30.76 3.25 3.19
C THR A 53 29.84 2.78 4.32
N ALA A 54 29.82 3.50 5.45
CA ALA A 54 28.95 3.15 6.58
C ALA A 54 27.46 3.22 6.23
N SER A 55 27.08 4.22 5.43
CA SER A 55 25.72 4.36 4.89
C SER A 55 25.32 3.15 4.03
N ARG A 56 26.23 2.71 3.15
CA ARG A 56 25.98 1.56 2.28
C ARG A 56 25.83 0.26 3.08
N GLU A 57 26.73 0.01 4.03
CA GLU A 57 26.69 -1.18 4.89
C GLU A 57 25.39 -1.26 5.69
N GLU A 58 24.86 -0.13 6.14
CA GLU A 58 23.58 -0.07 6.85
C GLU A 58 22.40 -0.48 5.95
N ILE A 59 22.34 0.04 4.73
CA ILE A 59 21.26 -0.29 3.78
C ILE A 59 21.36 -1.76 3.34
N GLU A 60 22.57 -2.29 3.15
CA GLU A 60 22.79 -3.72 2.85
C GLU A 60 22.33 -4.62 4.00
N LEU A 61 22.63 -4.26 5.25
CA LEU A 61 22.14 -4.99 6.41
C LEU A 61 20.61 -4.93 6.49
N ALA A 62 20.02 -3.80 6.09
CA ALA A 62 18.57 -3.66 5.96
C ALA A 62 17.96 -4.62 4.98
N LYS A 63 18.58 -4.68 3.80
CA LYS A 63 18.20 -5.55 2.71
C LYS A 63 18.26 -7.01 3.12
N GLN A 64 19.32 -7.42 3.80
CA GLN A 64 19.48 -8.80 4.28
C GLN A 64 18.39 -9.18 5.29
N LYS A 65 18.12 -8.34 6.29
CA LYS A 65 17.09 -8.61 7.30
C LYS A 65 15.69 -8.70 6.70
N LEU A 66 15.36 -7.77 5.81
CA LEU A 66 14.11 -7.76 5.09
C LEU A 66 13.93 -9.03 4.25
N THR A 67 14.99 -9.41 3.54
CA THR A 67 15.03 -10.62 2.71
C THR A 67 14.80 -11.88 3.54
N GLN A 68 15.42 -11.96 4.73
CA GLN A 68 15.28 -13.11 5.62
C GLN A 68 13.88 -13.23 6.23
N GLN A 69 13.26 -12.10 6.60
CA GLN A 69 11.99 -12.10 7.33
C GLN A 69 10.76 -12.15 6.42
N HIS A 70 10.84 -11.48 5.27
CA HIS A 70 9.70 -11.26 4.38
C HIS A 70 9.92 -11.77 2.95
N GLY A 71 11.08 -12.41 2.71
CA GLY A 71 11.50 -12.87 1.40
C GLY A 71 12.26 -11.78 0.62
N PRO A 72 12.97 -12.16 -0.45
CA PRO A 72 13.83 -11.26 -1.24
C PRO A 72 13.05 -10.17 -1.98
N ALA A 73 11.73 -10.27 -2.01
CA ALA A 73 10.91 -9.41 -2.83
C ALA A 73 10.99 -7.94 -2.37
N TYR A 74 10.92 -7.63 -1.07
CA TYR A 74 11.03 -6.24 -0.61
C TYR A 74 12.45 -5.64 -0.71
N ALA A 75 13.46 -6.42 -1.10
CA ALA A 75 14.85 -5.99 -1.23
C ALA A 75 15.09 -4.90 -2.32
N PRO A 76 14.51 -5.03 -3.53
CA PRO A 76 14.33 -3.98 -4.54
C PRO A 76 14.13 -2.54 -4.05
N ILE A 77 13.30 -2.37 -3.03
CA ILE A 77 13.00 -1.05 -2.46
C ILE A 77 14.28 -0.39 -1.92
N LEU A 78 15.19 -1.18 -1.37
CA LEU A 78 16.45 -0.75 -0.77
C LEU A 78 17.57 -0.59 -1.79
N ASP A 79 17.50 -1.32 -2.89
CA ASP A 79 18.47 -1.27 -3.98
C ASP A 79 18.48 0.07 -4.70
N VAL A 80 17.32 0.70 -4.88
CA VAL A 80 17.23 2.08 -5.37
C VAL A 80 18.03 3.03 -4.48
N TYR A 81 17.94 2.85 -3.15
CA TYR A 81 18.71 3.65 -2.20
C TYR A 81 20.20 3.30 -2.25
N LEU A 82 20.58 2.03 -2.37
CA LEU A 82 21.98 1.63 -2.56
C LEU A 82 22.58 2.29 -3.81
N LEU A 83 21.87 2.23 -4.94
CA LEU A 83 22.30 2.84 -6.19
C LEU A 83 22.59 4.33 -6.01
N MET A 84 21.65 5.08 -5.41
CA MET A 84 21.81 6.51 -5.16
C MET A 84 22.97 6.84 -4.21
N HIS A 85 23.22 6.01 -3.20
CA HIS A 85 24.34 6.19 -2.28
C HIS A 85 25.69 5.83 -2.90
N THR A 86 25.69 5.11 -4.02
CA THR A 86 26.89 4.72 -4.78
C THR A 86 27.04 5.46 -6.11
N ASP A 87 26.16 6.41 -6.40
CA ASP A 87 26.16 7.15 -7.66
C ASP A 87 27.43 8.00 -7.77
N ALA A 88 28.29 7.66 -8.73
CA ALA A 88 29.54 8.36 -9.00
C ALA A 88 29.30 9.85 -9.31
N LEU A 89 28.22 10.22 -10.00
CA LEU A 89 27.91 11.62 -10.29
C LEU A 89 27.64 12.42 -9.01
N LEU A 90 26.98 11.82 -8.02
CA LEU A 90 26.76 12.46 -6.73
C LEU A 90 28.05 12.54 -5.92
N ILE A 91 28.76 11.41 -5.79
CA ILE A 91 29.98 11.31 -4.98
C ILE A 91 31.08 12.21 -5.54
N ASP A 92 31.36 12.13 -6.84
CA ASP A 92 32.41 12.91 -7.48
C ASP A 92 32.11 14.40 -7.43
N ALA A 93 30.86 14.80 -7.67
CA ALA A 93 30.46 16.21 -7.53
C ALA A 93 30.66 16.75 -6.10
N ILE A 94 30.47 15.92 -5.06
CA ILE A 94 30.73 16.31 -3.67
C ILE A 94 32.24 16.41 -3.42
N VAL A 95 33.02 15.45 -3.90
CA VAL A 95 34.50 15.45 -3.80
C VAL A 95 35.09 16.69 -4.47
N ASP A 96 34.57 17.06 -5.65
CA ASP A 96 35.00 18.24 -6.40
C ASP A 96 34.61 19.55 -5.69
N GLU A 97 33.42 19.62 -5.07
CA GLU A 97 33.03 20.77 -4.25
C GLU A 97 33.92 20.94 -3.01
N ILE A 98 34.28 19.85 -2.32
CA ILE A 98 35.21 19.87 -1.18
C ILE A 98 36.59 20.39 -1.62
N ARG A 99 37.14 19.84 -2.71
CA ARG A 99 38.49 20.20 -3.22
C ARG A 99 38.53 21.61 -3.80
N GLY A 100 37.58 21.95 -4.66
CA GLY A 100 37.57 23.19 -5.43
C GLY A 100 37.25 24.41 -4.57
N HIS A 101 36.27 24.30 -3.67
CA HIS A 101 35.83 25.42 -2.84
C HIS A 101 36.41 25.42 -1.43
N LYS A 102 37.13 24.35 -1.05
CA LYS A 102 37.75 24.18 0.28
C LYS A 102 36.71 24.34 1.39
N ILE A 103 35.65 23.55 1.29
CA ILE A 103 34.52 23.53 2.24
C ILE A 103 34.36 22.14 2.86
N ASN A 104 33.78 22.07 4.05
CA ASN A 104 33.51 20.80 4.73
C ASN A 104 32.45 19.94 4.02
N ALA A 105 32.52 18.62 4.22
CA ALA A 105 31.71 17.63 3.53
C ALA A 105 30.19 17.80 3.73
N PRO A 106 29.68 18.10 4.95
CA PRO A 106 28.25 18.35 5.15
C PRO A 106 27.72 19.51 4.28
N TRP A 107 28.48 20.59 4.16
CA TRP A 107 28.08 21.75 3.36
C TRP A 107 28.19 21.48 1.85
N ALA A 108 29.24 20.77 1.42
CA ALA A 108 29.40 20.34 0.04
C ALA A 108 28.24 19.43 -0.40
N LEU A 109 27.89 18.42 0.39
CA LEU A 109 26.75 17.54 0.18
C LEU A 109 25.45 18.33 0.03
N GLY A 110 25.19 19.28 0.94
CA GLY A 110 24.01 20.15 0.85
C GLY A 110 23.93 20.93 -0.46
N ARG A 111 25.04 21.56 -0.88
CA ARG A 111 25.08 22.34 -2.15
C ARG A 111 24.85 21.47 -3.38
N VAL A 112 25.49 20.30 -3.44
CA VAL A 112 25.35 19.38 -4.59
C VAL A 112 23.92 18.88 -4.67
N VAL A 113 23.33 18.46 -3.55
CA VAL A 113 21.96 17.96 -3.51
C VAL A 113 20.95 19.04 -3.93
N GLU A 114 21.06 20.27 -3.42
CA GLU A 114 20.14 21.34 -3.85
C GLU A 114 20.31 21.67 -5.35
N ARG A 115 21.54 21.61 -5.88
CA ARG A 115 21.80 21.78 -7.32
C ARG A 115 21.15 20.67 -8.17
N LEU A 116 21.20 19.43 -7.71
CA LEU A 116 20.57 18.28 -8.40
C LEU A 116 19.04 18.31 -8.29
N LYS A 117 18.50 18.78 -7.17
CA LYS A 117 17.05 18.87 -6.93
C LYS A 117 16.37 19.99 -7.71
N ALA A 118 17.00 21.14 -7.84
CA ALA A 118 16.39 22.32 -8.46
C ALA A 118 15.76 22.06 -9.85
N PRO A 119 16.42 21.38 -10.82
CA PRO A 119 15.80 21.05 -12.10
C PRO A 119 14.66 20.02 -11.96
N LEU A 120 14.77 19.06 -11.03
CA LEU A 120 13.77 18.01 -10.82
C LEU A 120 12.46 18.55 -10.22
N LEU A 121 12.55 19.58 -9.37
CA LEU A 121 11.38 20.22 -8.76
C LEU A 121 10.63 21.15 -9.73
N ASN A 122 11.32 21.68 -10.74
CA ASN A 122 10.74 22.55 -11.76
C ASN A 122 10.08 21.78 -12.90
N ASP A 123 10.21 20.45 -12.92
CA ASP A 123 9.56 19.60 -13.89
C ASP A 123 8.07 19.37 -13.53
N SER A 124 7.22 19.31 -14.56
CA SER A 124 5.79 19.07 -14.40
C SER A 124 5.48 17.61 -13.99
N SER A 125 6.40 16.69 -14.26
CA SER A 125 6.30 15.27 -13.96
C SER A 125 6.33 14.94 -12.46
N SER A 126 5.42 14.06 -12.04
CA SER A 126 5.35 13.52 -10.68
C SER A 126 6.59 12.70 -10.29
N TYR A 127 7.20 11.99 -11.25
CA TYR A 127 8.38 11.16 -11.07
C TYR A 127 9.60 11.96 -10.61
N PHE A 128 9.89 13.08 -11.28
CA PHE A 128 11.04 13.92 -10.93
C PHE A 128 10.86 14.61 -9.57
N ARG A 129 9.62 14.98 -9.22
CA ARG A 129 9.30 15.50 -7.88
C ARG A 129 9.45 14.45 -6.78
N GLU A 130 9.19 13.18 -7.06
CA GLU A 130 9.41 12.07 -6.12
C GLU A 130 10.91 11.76 -6.00
N ARG A 131 11.64 11.71 -7.12
CA ARG A 131 13.11 11.59 -7.13
C ARG A 131 13.80 12.72 -6.38
N ALA A 132 13.29 13.95 -6.45
CA ALA A 132 13.82 15.06 -5.66
C ALA A 132 13.71 14.80 -4.14
N ARG A 133 12.67 14.09 -3.68
CA ARG A 133 12.52 13.68 -2.27
C ARG A 133 13.47 12.54 -1.92
N ASP A 134 13.65 11.57 -2.82
CA ASP A 134 14.63 10.49 -2.61
C ASP A 134 16.06 11.03 -2.47
N ILE A 135 16.45 12.03 -3.28
CA ILE A 135 17.75 12.70 -3.17
C ILE A 135 17.87 13.44 -1.83
N ASP A 136 16.80 14.08 -1.35
CA ASP A 136 16.78 14.65 0.00
C ASP A 136 16.97 13.57 1.09
N HIS A 137 16.40 12.39 0.90
CA HIS A 137 16.60 11.27 1.82
C HIS A 137 18.05 10.77 1.82
N VAL A 138 18.68 10.64 0.66
CA VAL A 138 20.11 10.28 0.54
C VAL A 138 20.99 11.33 1.23
N LYS A 139 20.69 12.62 1.06
CA LYS A 139 21.37 13.72 1.77
C LYS A 139 21.26 13.54 3.28
N GLU A 140 20.05 13.37 3.80
CA GLU A 140 19.81 13.21 5.24
C GLU A 140 20.52 11.98 5.79
N HIS A 141 20.52 10.87 5.02
CA HIS A 141 21.17 9.62 5.38
C HIS A 141 22.70 9.79 5.47
N LEU A 142 23.36 10.36 4.45
CA LEU A 142 24.80 10.62 4.45
C LEU A 142 25.23 11.62 5.54
N LEU A 143 24.44 12.68 5.77
CA LEU A 143 24.72 13.67 6.83
C LEU A 143 24.77 13.04 8.22
N ARG A 144 23.96 12.00 8.47
CA ARG A 144 23.97 11.27 9.75
C ARG A 144 25.32 10.62 10.02
N HIS A 145 25.88 9.93 9.03
CA HIS A 145 27.18 9.28 9.16
C HIS A 145 28.33 10.30 9.20
N LEU A 146 28.24 11.40 8.44
CA LEU A 146 29.21 12.50 8.46
C LEU A 146 29.30 13.19 9.82
N SER A 147 28.19 13.28 10.55
CA SER A 147 28.13 14.00 11.83
C SER A 147 28.68 13.18 13.00
N GLY A 148 29.16 11.95 12.76
CA GLY A 148 29.68 11.06 13.82
C GLY A 148 28.62 10.62 14.85
N LYS A 149 27.37 11.06 14.68
CA LYS A 149 26.20 10.55 15.40
C LYS A 149 25.88 9.17 14.84
N GLY A 150 26.71 8.18 15.18
CA GLY A 150 26.32 6.78 15.09
C GLY A 150 24.99 6.61 15.81
N ARG A 151 24.06 5.85 15.18
CA ARG A 151 22.69 5.57 15.63
C ARG A 151 22.26 6.37 16.87
N GLY A 152 21.54 7.47 16.65
CA GLY A 152 20.46 7.76 17.58
C GLY A 152 19.62 6.48 17.63
N GLU A 153 19.60 5.86 18.81
CA GLU A 153 18.71 4.77 19.22
C GLU A 153 19.14 3.34 18.86
N SER A 154 19.59 2.65 19.92
CA SER A 154 19.28 1.24 20.15
C SER A 154 17.93 0.86 19.55
N LEU A 155 17.83 -0.27 18.84
CA LEU A 155 16.54 -0.94 18.70
C LEU A 155 15.95 -1.02 20.10
N ALA A 156 14.80 -0.39 20.31
CA ALA A 156 14.14 -0.44 21.60
C ALA A 156 13.95 -1.92 21.94
N SER A 157 14.28 -2.33 23.17
CA SER A 157 14.01 -3.69 23.65
C SER A 157 12.56 -3.87 24.11
N HIS A 158 11.74 -2.81 23.99
CA HIS A 158 10.39 -2.72 24.51
C HIS A 158 9.44 -2.16 23.43
N PRO A 159 8.13 -2.44 23.51
CA PRO A 159 7.14 -1.89 22.58
C PRO A 159 7.19 -0.36 22.46
N THR A 160 7.34 0.19 21.26
CA THR A 160 7.42 1.66 21.02
C THR A 160 6.45 2.14 19.94
N ILE A 161 6.05 3.41 20.02
CA ILE A 161 5.35 4.12 18.95
C ILE A 161 6.37 4.94 18.18
N LEU A 162 6.53 4.64 16.89
CA LEU A 162 7.41 5.38 16.02
C LEU A 162 6.76 6.69 15.59
N VAL A 163 7.41 7.81 15.88
CA VAL A 163 6.97 9.15 15.45
C VAL A 163 8.01 9.71 14.51
N ALA A 164 7.62 9.99 13.27
CA ALA A 164 8.54 10.49 12.26
C ALA A 164 7.91 11.61 11.43
N ARG A 165 8.72 12.50 10.86
CA ARG A 165 8.20 13.43 9.85
C ARG A 165 7.79 12.69 8.57
N ASP A 166 8.65 11.77 8.16
CA ASP A 166 8.46 10.83 7.07
C ASP A 166 9.40 9.64 7.30
N LEU A 167 9.15 8.50 6.66
CA LEU A 167 10.04 7.34 6.71
C LEU A 167 10.48 6.99 5.30
N THR A 168 11.79 6.84 5.13
CA THR A 168 12.28 6.15 3.94
C THR A 168 11.79 4.70 3.99
N PRO A 169 11.62 4.03 2.85
CA PRO A 169 11.28 2.62 2.87
C PRO A 169 12.32 1.75 3.62
N ALA A 170 13.60 2.14 3.60
CA ALA A 170 14.66 1.51 4.39
C ALA A 170 14.44 1.62 5.89
N ASP A 171 14.12 2.83 6.35
CA ASP A 171 13.78 3.08 7.73
C ASP A 171 12.48 2.36 8.11
N ALA A 172 11.47 2.36 7.23
CA ALA A 172 10.19 1.72 7.48
C ALA A 172 10.35 0.23 7.74
N VAL A 173 11.15 -0.47 6.94
CA VAL A 173 11.44 -1.91 7.14
C VAL A 173 12.06 -2.19 8.51
N HIS A 174 13.01 -1.36 8.94
CA HIS A 174 13.72 -1.56 10.20
C HIS A 174 12.96 -1.10 11.43
N MET A 175 12.29 0.03 11.29
CA MET A 175 11.66 0.71 12.39
C MET A 175 10.21 0.28 12.57
N LEU A 176 9.56 -0.35 11.57
CA LEU A 176 8.23 -0.97 11.73
C LEU A 176 8.30 -2.44 12.15
N ALA A 177 9.45 -3.09 11.99
CA ALA A 177 9.65 -4.43 12.54
C ALA A 177 9.47 -4.42 14.08
N PRO A 178 9.13 -5.58 14.69
CA PRO A 178 9.05 -5.68 16.13
C PRO A 178 10.31 -5.13 16.82
N PRO A 179 10.16 -4.33 17.90
CA PRO A 179 8.97 -4.19 18.74
C PRO A 179 8.11 -2.94 18.49
N THR A 180 8.11 -2.35 17.29
CA THR A 180 7.22 -1.21 17.02
C THR A 180 5.74 -1.63 17.01
N VAL A 181 4.92 -0.92 17.79
CA VAL A 181 3.49 -1.21 17.98
C VAL A 181 2.57 -0.11 17.47
N GLY A 182 3.12 0.91 16.82
CA GLY A 182 2.36 1.93 16.12
C GLY A 182 3.25 2.93 15.39
N LEU A 183 2.67 3.60 14.40
CA LEU A 183 3.33 4.58 13.55
C LEU A 183 2.53 5.89 13.52
N VAL A 184 3.24 7.01 13.65
CA VAL A 184 2.72 8.36 13.42
C VAL A 184 3.64 9.10 12.47
N THR A 185 3.11 9.61 11.35
CA THR A 185 3.88 10.48 10.45
C THR A 185 3.24 11.85 10.21
N GLU A 186 4.07 12.88 10.09
CA GLU A 186 3.62 14.23 9.71
C GLU A 186 3.17 14.29 8.25
N MET A 187 3.91 13.60 7.37
CA MET A 187 3.69 13.54 5.94
C MET A 187 3.22 12.14 5.51
N GLY A 188 2.75 12.02 4.26
CA GLY A 188 2.27 10.78 3.69
C GLY A 188 0.74 10.70 3.64
N GLY A 189 0.24 9.87 2.72
CA GLY A 189 -1.17 9.56 2.56
C GLY A 189 -1.45 8.08 2.80
N ALA A 190 -2.72 7.68 2.79
CA ALA A 190 -3.14 6.30 3.03
C ALA A 190 -2.50 5.26 2.06
N ASN A 191 -2.01 5.72 0.90
CA ASN A 191 -1.39 4.90 -0.14
C ASN A 191 0.13 5.07 -0.26
N SER A 192 0.80 5.73 0.69
CA SER A 192 2.28 5.86 0.65
C SER A 192 2.97 4.51 0.89
N HIS A 193 4.23 4.36 0.46
CA HIS A 193 5.03 3.17 0.76
C HIS A 193 5.07 2.88 2.27
N THR A 194 5.16 3.91 3.11
CA THR A 194 5.10 3.76 4.56
C THR A 194 3.76 3.21 5.05
N ALA A 195 2.64 3.69 4.50
CA ALA A 195 1.30 3.21 4.85
C ALA A 195 1.07 1.76 4.41
N ILE A 196 1.54 1.41 3.21
CA ILE A 196 1.48 0.03 2.68
C ILE A 196 2.29 -0.89 3.58
N LEU A 197 3.55 -0.56 3.86
CA LEU A 197 4.41 -1.34 4.74
C LEU A 197 3.78 -1.50 6.13
N ALA A 198 3.21 -0.44 6.71
CA ALA A 198 2.53 -0.55 8.00
C ALA A 198 1.34 -1.54 7.98
N ARG A 199 0.55 -1.59 6.90
CA ARG A 199 -0.53 -2.58 6.72
C ARG A 199 0.01 -4.00 6.60
N THR A 200 1.08 -4.17 5.84
CA THR A 200 1.78 -5.45 5.64
C THR A 200 2.34 -5.98 6.96
N PHE A 201 2.99 -5.13 7.76
CA PHE A 201 3.50 -5.48 9.09
C PHE A 201 2.40 -5.56 10.17
N GLY A 202 1.15 -5.21 9.86
CA GLY A 202 0.05 -5.17 10.83
C GLY A 202 0.26 -4.13 11.94
N VAL A 203 1.06 -3.10 11.68
CA VAL A 203 1.35 -2.01 12.62
C VAL A 203 0.27 -0.92 12.47
N PRO A 204 -0.46 -0.56 13.54
CA PRO A 204 -1.42 0.54 13.49
C PRO A 204 -0.76 1.86 13.10
N ALA A 205 -1.33 2.59 12.16
CA ALA A 205 -0.66 3.77 11.59
C ALA A 205 -1.61 4.94 11.35
N VAL A 206 -1.16 6.13 11.74
CA VAL A 206 -1.77 7.41 11.41
C VAL A 206 -0.74 8.27 10.67
N VAL A 207 -1.00 8.60 9.42
CA VAL A 207 -0.09 9.36 8.55
C VAL A 207 -0.67 10.73 8.23
N GLY A 208 0.15 11.65 7.73
CA GLY A 208 -0.35 12.95 7.27
C GLY A 208 -0.99 13.78 8.39
N THR A 209 -0.48 13.67 9.62
CA THR A 209 -0.98 14.46 10.78
C THR A 209 -0.72 15.97 10.63
N GLY A 210 0.08 16.37 9.64
CA GLY A 210 0.64 17.71 9.56
C GLY A 210 1.79 17.88 10.56
N PRO A 211 2.33 19.10 10.70
CA PRO A 211 3.35 19.36 11.71
C PRO A 211 2.78 19.07 13.09
N LEU A 212 3.45 18.20 13.87
CA LEU A 212 2.98 17.87 15.22
C LEU A 212 3.03 19.16 16.07
N PRO A 213 1.90 19.65 16.61
CA PRO A 213 1.79 20.96 17.25
C PRO A 213 2.57 21.08 18.57
N VAL A 214 3.16 19.98 19.07
CA VAL A 214 3.97 19.89 20.27
C VAL A 214 5.22 19.08 19.92
N SER A 215 6.40 19.52 20.36
CA SER A 215 7.61 18.70 20.35
C SER A 215 7.36 17.49 21.25
N VAL A 216 6.90 16.38 20.65
CA VAL A 216 6.78 15.08 21.30
C VAL A 216 8.13 14.78 21.93
N GLU A 217 8.15 14.43 23.22
CA GLU A 217 9.39 14.06 23.90
C GLU A 217 9.70 12.58 23.68
N GLN A 218 10.99 12.22 23.68
CA GLN A 218 11.39 10.82 23.69
C GLN A 218 10.79 10.11 24.92
N ASP A 219 10.34 8.89 24.72
CA ASP A 219 9.69 8.03 25.73
C ASP A 219 8.34 8.56 26.27
N GLU A 220 7.79 9.63 25.68
CA GLU A 220 6.46 10.12 26.03
C GLU A 220 5.38 9.10 25.64
N MET A 221 4.44 8.81 26.54
CA MET A 221 3.40 7.82 26.25
C MET A 221 2.43 8.32 25.18
N ILE A 222 2.33 7.57 24.08
CA ILE A 222 1.43 7.84 22.96
C ILE A 222 0.42 6.71 22.81
N VAL A 223 -0.82 7.09 22.51
CA VAL A 223 -1.86 6.20 22.01
C VAL A 223 -2.11 6.54 20.54
N VAL A 224 -2.01 5.54 19.67
CA VAL A 224 -2.33 5.64 18.24
C VAL A 224 -3.60 4.86 17.99
N ASP A 225 -4.65 5.54 17.56
CA ASP A 225 -5.91 4.93 17.13
C ASP A 225 -5.97 4.92 15.59
N GLY A 226 -5.58 3.79 15.02
CA GLY A 226 -5.61 3.55 13.58
C GLY A 226 -7.01 3.39 12.99
N PHE A 227 -8.08 3.41 13.81
CA PHE A 227 -9.45 3.41 13.32
C PHE A 227 -9.96 4.83 13.08
N SER A 228 -9.79 5.70 14.08
CA SER A 228 -10.30 7.08 14.03
C SER A 228 -9.30 8.06 13.41
N GLY A 229 -8.04 7.65 13.24
CA GLY A 229 -6.95 8.52 12.82
C GLY A 229 -6.53 9.50 13.93
N GLU A 230 -6.84 9.19 15.20
CA GLU A 230 -6.51 10.03 16.36
C GLU A 230 -5.20 9.56 17.01
N VAL A 231 -4.35 10.52 17.35
CA VAL A 231 -3.13 10.31 18.13
C VAL A 231 -3.23 11.11 19.40
N THR A 232 -3.07 10.45 20.55
CA THR A 232 -3.05 11.10 21.87
C THR A 232 -1.63 11.07 22.44
N ILE A 233 -1.02 12.24 22.55
CA ILE A 233 0.32 12.46 23.12
C ILE A 233 0.20 12.81 24.61
N GLY A 234 1.01 12.18 25.44
CA GLY A 234 0.98 12.38 26.89
C GLY A 234 -0.28 11.81 27.52
N ALA A 235 -0.78 10.68 27.00
CA ALA A 235 -2.01 10.06 27.47
C ALA A 235 -1.91 9.69 28.97
N PRO A 236 -2.88 10.04 29.83
CA PRO A 236 -2.84 9.68 31.24
C PRO A 236 -2.91 8.15 31.44
N PRO A 237 -2.40 7.59 32.55
CA PRO A 237 -2.36 6.13 32.77
C PRO A 237 -3.72 5.42 32.62
N LYS A 238 -4.81 6.12 32.95
CA LYS A 238 -6.17 5.61 32.74
C LYS A 238 -6.50 5.41 31.26
N GLU A 239 -6.18 6.39 30.42
CA GLU A 239 -6.41 6.31 28.96
C GLU A 239 -5.52 5.23 28.32
N GLN A 240 -4.25 5.13 28.75
CA GLN A 240 -3.34 4.07 28.28
C GLN A 240 -3.89 2.67 28.57
N ARG A 241 -4.39 2.42 29.79
CA ARG A 241 -4.99 1.13 30.18
C ARG A 241 -6.24 0.82 29.37
N VAL A 242 -7.09 1.82 29.12
CA VAL A 242 -8.29 1.67 28.29
C VAL A 242 -7.91 1.32 26.86
N ALA A 243 -6.93 2.01 26.28
CA ALA A 243 -6.44 1.76 24.92
C ALA A 243 -5.79 0.37 24.80
N ALA A 244 -4.96 -0.04 25.77
CA ALA A 244 -4.33 -1.36 25.79
C ALA A 244 -5.36 -2.48 25.92
N ALA A 245 -6.36 -2.33 26.80
CA ALA A 245 -7.45 -3.30 26.91
C ALA A 245 -8.28 -3.37 25.62
N ARG A 246 -8.49 -2.24 24.92
CA ARG A 246 -9.16 -2.20 23.63
C ARG A 246 -8.33 -2.91 22.55
N ARG A 247 -7.00 -2.72 22.52
CA ARG A 247 -6.08 -3.45 21.63
C ARG A 247 -6.19 -4.96 21.84
N ASP A 248 -6.05 -5.43 23.08
CA ASP A 248 -6.01 -6.86 23.39
C ASP A 248 -7.35 -7.55 23.09
N ARG A 249 -8.45 -6.83 23.35
CA ARG A 249 -9.79 -7.24 22.94
C ARG A 249 -9.91 -7.35 21.44
N PHE A 250 -9.45 -6.35 20.69
CA PHE A 250 -9.54 -6.33 19.24
C PHE A 250 -8.71 -7.44 18.60
N VAL A 251 -7.47 -7.66 19.07
CA VAL A 251 -6.60 -8.76 18.59
C VAL A 251 -7.23 -10.12 18.88
N SER A 252 -7.75 -10.34 20.09
CA SER A 252 -8.45 -11.59 20.44
C SER A 252 -9.69 -11.80 19.57
N PHE A 253 -10.43 -10.72 19.30
CA PHE A 253 -11.59 -10.73 18.43
C PHE A 253 -11.22 -11.12 17.00
N LEU A 254 -10.21 -10.48 16.38
CA LEU A 254 -9.77 -10.86 15.04
C LEU A 254 -9.36 -12.33 14.96
N LYS A 255 -8.65 -12.83 15.99
CA LYS A 255 -8.28 -14.25 16.06
C LYS A 255 -9.51 -15.17 16.10
N SER A 256 -10.55 -14.82 16.85
CA SER A 256 -11.79 -15.61 16.88
C SER A 256 -12.57 -15.58 15.57
N GLU A 257 -12.40 -14.56 14.75
CA GLU A 257 -13.14 -14.40 13.49
C GLU A 257 -12.49 -15.13 12.30
N ARG A 258 -11.21 -15.53 12.41
CA ARG A 258 -10.47 -16.23 11.35
C ARG A 258 -11.14 -17.51 10.84
N THR A 259 -11.82 -18.23 11.72
CA THR A 259 -12.44 -19.54 11.42
C THR A 259 -13.96 -19.44 11.22
N THR A 260 -14.50 -18.23 11.17
CA THR A 260 -15.96 -18.02 11.08
C THR A 260 -16.39 -17.92 9.63
N ASN A 261 -17.61 -18.33 9.32
CA ASN A 261 -18.16 -18.20 7.95
C ASN A 261 -18.65 -16.77 7.70
N ALA A 262 -18.39 -16.23 6.51
CA ALA A 262 -18.85 -14.92 6.08
C ALA A 262 -20.32 -14.97 5.62
N VAL A 263 -21.23 -15.18 6.56
CA VAL A 263 -22.68 -15.23 6.31
C VAL A 263 -23.37 -14.10 7.07
N THR A 264 -24.20 -13.34 6.36
CA THR A 264 -25.01 -12.23 6.89
C THR A 264 -26.07 -12.69 7.90
N LEU A 265 -26.65 -11.76 8.66
CA LEU A 265 -27.67 -12.07 9.67
C LEU A 265 -28.91 -12.76 9.06
N ASP A 266 -29.26 -12.40 7.83
CA ASP A 266 -30.35 -12.96 7.02
C ASP A 266 -29.94 -14.20 6.21
N GLY A 267 -28.73 -14.73 6.41
CA GLY A 267 -28.31 -16.04 5.90
C GLY A 267 -27.66 -16.04 4.51
N VAL A 268 -27.37 -14.88 3.93
CA VAL A 268 -26.68 -14.78 2.64
C VAL A 268 -25.17 -14.92 2.81
N SER A 269 -24.58 -15.85 2.07
CA SER A 269 -23.13 -16.09 2.05
C SER A 269 -22.40 -15.05 1.19
N ILE A 270 -21.30 -14.53 1.70
CA ILE A 270 -20.41 -13.56 1.05
C ILE A 270 -19.02 -14.19 0.95
N SER A 271 -18.40 -14.18 -0.22
CA SER A 271 -17.03 -14.67 -0.36
C SER A 271 -16.01 -13.58 -0.05
N VAL A 272 -15.04 -13.89 0.82
CA VAL A 272 -13.99 -12.96 1.26
C VAL A 272 -12.62 -13.51 0.87
N ALA A 273 -12.04 -12.96 -0.19
CA ALA A 273 -10.71 -13.30 -0.67
C ALA A 273 -9.65 -12.27 -0.20
N ALA A 274 -8.37 -12.60 -0.38
CA ALA A 274 -7.27 -11.70 -0.05
C ALA A 274 -6.71 -10.97 -1.29
N ASN A 275 -6.29 -9.72 -1.07
CA ASN A 275 -5.37 -9.00 -1.95
C ASN A 275 -3.94 -9.34 -1.52
N ILE A 276 -3.11 -9.78 -2.45
CA ILE A 276 -1.68 -10.04 -2.22
C ILE A 276 -0.83 -9.42 -3.33
N GLU A 277 0.41 -9.11 -2.98
CA GLU A 277 1.44 -8.61 -3.89
C GLU A 277 2.60 -9.62 -3.99
N LEU A 278 2.76 -10.46 -2.97
CA LEU A 278 3.84 -11.45 -2.89
C LEU A 278 3.35 -12.88 -2.66
N PRO A 279 4.10 -13.89 -3.12
CA PRO A 279 3.83 -15.28 -2.77
C PRO A 279 3.93 -15.56 -1.26
N SER A 280 4.81 -14.87 -0.54
CA SER A 280 4.99 -15.06 0.92
C SER A 280 3.76 -14.63 1.73
N GLU A 281 2.88 -13.79 1.17
CA GLU A 281 1.65 -13.32 1.83
C GLU A 281 0.52 -14.36 1.79
N VAL A 282 0.61 -15.37 0.91
CA VAL A 282 -0.42 -16.41 0.74
C VAL A 282 -0.70 -17.15 2.04
N GLN A 283 0.36 -17.52 2.78
CA GLN A 283 0.22 -18.22 4.04
C GLN A 283 -0.54 -17.38 5.07
N ALA A 284 -0.21 -16.08 5.16
CA ALA A 284 -0.91 -15.16 6.04
C ALA A 284 -2.39 -14.95 5.63
N ALA A 285 -2.70 -14.97 4.33
CA ALA A 285 -4.06 -14.93 3.83
C ALA A 285 -4.87 -16.16 4.27
N ILE A 286 -4.30 -17.35 4.12
CA ILE A 286 -4.93 -18.62 4.55
C ILE A 286 -5.16 -18.62 6.07
N GLU A 287 -4.14 -18.24 6.86
CA GLU A 287 -4.25 -18.17 8.32
C GLU A 287 -5.28 -17.16 8.82
N ASN A 288 -5.54 -16.10 8.05
CA ASN A 288 -6.58 -15.14 8.34
C ASN A 288 -7.96 -15.55 7.79
N GLY A 289 -8.06 -16.72 7.16
CA GLY A 289 -9.30 -17.29 6.66
C GLY A 289 -9.74 -16.73 5.31
N ALA A 290 -8.83 -16.40 4.40
CA ALA A 290 -9.22 -15.98 3.05
C ALA A 290 -9.74 -17.15 2.19
N GLU A 291 -10.81 -16.92 1.43
CA GLU A 291 -11.35 -17.85 0.43
C GLU A 291 -10.69 -17.61 -0.93
N GLY A 292 -9.39 -17.89 -1.01
CA GLY A 292 -8.57 -17.64 -2.20
C GLY A 292 -8.03 -16.22 -2.29
N VAL A 293 -7.60 -15.85 -3.50
CA VAL A 293 -6.95 -14.56 -3.80
C VAL A 293 -7.75 -13.85 -4.88
N GLY A 294 -8.46 -12.78 -4.51
CA GLY A 294 -9.31 -12.03 -5.42
C GLY A 294 -8.55 -10.95 -6.20
N LEU A 295 -7.31 -10.66 -5.81
CA LEU A 295 -6.41 -9.76 -6.51
C LEU A 295 -4.96 -10.13 -6.17
N TYR A 296 -4.25 -10.70 -7.14
CA TYR A 296 -2.79 -10.79 -7.14
C TYR A 296 -2.22 -9.63 -7.96
N ARG A 297 -1.51 -8.72 -7.31
CA ARG A 297 -0.79 -7.63 -7.97
C ARG A 297 0.57 -8.11 -8.46
N THR A 298 0.74 -8.17 -9.77
CA THR A 298 1.97 -8.69 -10.39
C THR A 298 3.06 -7.64 -10.51
N GLU A 299 2.81 -6.38 -10.16
CA GLU A 299 3.80 -5.30 -10.32
C GLU A 299 5.06 -5.52 -9.51
N PHE A 300 4.91 -6.18 -8.37
CA PHE A 300 5.98 -6.34 -7.41
C PHE A 300 7.18 -7.08 -8.01
N MET A 301 6.96 -8.11 -8.82
CA MET A 301 8.03 -8.92 -9.40
C MET A 301 8.93 -8.17 -10.40
N CYS A 302 8.46 -7.01 -10.87
CA CYS A 302 9.17 -6.14 -11.79
C CYS A 302 9.91 -5.00 -11.07
N LEU A 303 9.70 -4.82 -9.76
CA LEU A 303 10.39 -3.77 -9.02
C LEU A 303 11.89 -4.06 -8.96
N ASP A 304 12.68 -3.02 -9.31
CA ASP A 304 14.15 -3.01 -9.25
C ASP A 304 14.88 -4.06 -10.11
N ARG A 305 14.24 -4.53 -11.18
CA ARG A 305 14.92 -5.32 -12.19
C ARG A 305 15.32 -4.47 -13.39
N SER A 306 16.53 -4.72 -13.93
CA SER A 306 16.98 -4.15 -15.21
C SER A 306 16.23 -4.78 -16.39
N GLU A 307 15.84 -6.05 -16.24
CA GLU A 307 15.09 -6.83 -17.22
C GLU A 307 13.82 -7.40 -16.58
N PRO A 308 12.71 -7.47 -17.33
CA PRO A 308 11.50 -8.10 -16.83
C PRO A 308 11.72 -9.60 -16.51
N PRO A 309 10.93 -10.17 -15.58
CA PRO A 309 11.02 -11.60 -15.27
C PRO A 309 10.71 -12.48 -16.48
N SER A 310 11.45 -13.58 -16.61
CA SER A 310 11.25 -14.55 -17.68
C SER A 310 9.93 -15.30 -17.52
N GLU A 311 9.45 -15.95 -18.58
CA GLU A 311 8.24 -16.76 -18.53
C GLU A 311 8.35 -17.85 -17.46
N GLU A 312 9.47 -18.57 -17.40
CA GLU A 312 9.70 -19.66 -16.44
C GLU A 312 9.66 -19.18 -14.99
N GLU A 313 10.27 -18.01 -14.69
CA GLU A 313 10.21 -17.41 -13.35
C GLU A 313 8.77 -17.08 -12.97
N GLN A 314 8.01 -16.51 -13.91
CA GLN A 314 6.61 -16.17 -13.70
C GLN A 314 5.74 -17.42 -13.49
N VAL A 315 5.94 -18.47 -14.29
CA VAL A 315 5.22 -19.75 -14.17
C VAL A 315 5.41 -20.35 -12.79
N GLU A 316 6.65 -20.43 -12.30
CA GLU A 316 6.94 -21.06 -11.02
C GLU A 316 6.30 -20.29 -9.86
N LEU A 317 6.35 -18.97 -9.93
CA LEU A 317 5.73 -18.10 -8.94
C LEU A 317 4.20 -18.20 -8.96
N TYR A 318 3.58 -18.14 -10.14
CA TYR A 318 2.12 -18.25 -10.27
C TYR A 318 1.61 -19.64 -9.86
N ARG A 319 2.32 -20.71 -10.24
CA ARG A 319 2.03 -22.08 -9.81
C ARG A 319 2.08 -22.21 -8.30
N THR A 320 3.15 -21.73 -7.66
CA THR A 320 3.30 -21.79 -6.20
C THR A 320 2.10 -21.18 -5.49
N VAL A 321 1.65 -20.01 -5.96
CA VAL A 321 0.51 -19.30 -5.39
C VAL A 321 -0.81 -20.05 -5.66
N ALA A 322 -1.03 -20.52 -6.90
CA ALA A 322 -2.24 -21.24 -7.29
C ALA A 322 -2.40 -22.56 -6.52
N MET A 323 -1.33 -23.32 -6.37
CA MET A 323 -1.34 -24.57 -5.59
C MET A 323 -1.57 -24.33 -4.10
N ALA A 324 -0.98 -23.27 -3.54
CA ALA A 324 -1.08 -22.98 -2.11
C ALA A 324 -2.51 -22.64 -1.65
N VAL A 325 -3.34 -22.06 -2.53
CA VAL A 325 -4.74 -21.72 -2.20
C VAL A 325 -5.78 -22.71 -2.70
N ALA A 326 -5.36 -23.76 -3.41
CA ALA A 326 -6.26 -24.78 -3.94
C ALA A 326 -7.14 -25.38 -2.83
N PRO A 327 -8.44 -25.62 -3.07
CA PRO A 327 -9.15 -25.52 -4.36
C PRO A 327 -9.67 -24.12 -4.72
N ASN A 328 -9.38 -23.08 -3.93
CA ASN A 328 -9.87 -21.73 -4.19
C ASN A 328 -9.16 -21.08 -5.38
N THR A 329 -9.76 -20.03 -5.93
CA THR A 329 -9.25 -19.33 -7.11
C THR A 329 -8.22 -18.26 -6.77
N VAL A 330 -7.21 -18.10 -7.63
CA VAL A 330 -6.33 -16.91 -7.68
C VAL A 330 -6.66 -16.09 -8.91
N ILE A 331 -6.92 -14.80 -8.71
CA ILE A 331 -7.13 -13.85 -9.81
C ILE A 331 -5.84 -13.05 -10.02
N PHE A 332 -5.08 -13.37 -11.07
CA PHE A 332 -3.91 -12.60 -11.47
C PHE A 332 -4.33 -11.35 -12.22
N ARG A 333 -3.85 -10.19 -11.76
CA ARG A 333 -3.93 -8.95 -12.52
C ARG A 333 -2.71 -8.84 -13.41
N THR A 334 -2.89 -8.59 -14.70
CA THR A 334 -1.74 -8.25 -15.54
C THR A 334 -1.09 -6.96 -15.04
N PHE A 335 0.18 -6.75 -15.38
CA PHE A 335 0.90 -5.57 -14.91
C PHE A 335 0.23 -4.27 -15.33
N ASP A 336 0.02 -3.40 -14.35
CA ASP A 336 -0.46 -2.05 -14.58
C ASP A 336 0.71 -1.13 -14.98
N TRP A 337 0.77 -0.85 -16.29
CA TRP A 337 1.80 -0.02 -16.92
C TRP A 337 1.71 1.47 -16.57
N ARG A 338 0.68 1.91 -15.85
CA ARG A 338 0.45 3.34 -15.57
C ARG A 338 1.04 3.78 -14.23
N GLY A 339 1.47 5.05 -14.16
CA GLY A 339 2.03 5.70 -12.98
C GLY A 339 3.57 5.68 -12.90
N ASP A 340 4.11 5.99 -11.73
CA ASP A 340 5.56 6.06 -11.47
C ASP A 340 6.21 4.66 -11.28
N LYS A 341 5.48 3.58 -11.54
CA LYS A 341 5.92 2.18 -11.41
C LYS A 341 6.73 1.71 -12.61
N ARG A 342 7.78 2.46 -12.95
CA ARG A 342 8.66 2.11 -14.08
C ARG A 342 9.70 1.08 -13.66
N LEU A 343 9.85 0.03 -14.46
CA LEU A 343 11.12 -0.71 -14.56
C LEU A 343 12.25 0.30 -14.84
N GLN A 344 13.47 0.05 -14.36
CA GLN A 344 14.60 1.00 -14.53
C GLN A 344 14.96 1.26 -16.02
N SER A 345 14.38 0.49 -16.94
CA SER A 345 14.62 0.52 -18.38
C SER A 345 13.52 1.31 -19.13
N ASP A 346 13.92 2.37 -19.84
CA ASP A 346 13.03 3.11 -20.77
C ASP A 346 12.61 2.27 -21.99
N ARG A 347 13.23 1.11 -22.24
CA ARG A 347 12.95 0.23 -23.40
C ARG A 347 11.66 -0.58 -23.27
N VAL A 348 11.07 -0.61 -22.08
CA VAL A 348 9.92 -1.47 -21.85
C VAL A 348 8.66 -0.94 -22.54
N GLY A 349 8.58 0.37 -22.82
CA GLY A 349 7.53 0.97 -23.65
C GLY A 349 7.45 0.38 -25.07
N GLU A 350 8.59 -0.01 -25.65
CA GLU A 350 8.67 -0.61 -26.99
C GLU A 350 8.35 -2.12 -26.98
N HIS A 351 8.44 -2.78 -25.82
CA HIS A 351 8.23 -4.23 -25.64
C HIS A 351 7.05 -4.57 -24.71
N GLN A 352 6.13 -3.62 -24.45
CA GLN A 352 4.96 -3.86 -23.57
C GLN A 352 4.12 -5.04 -24.05
N HIS A 353 3.99 -5.17 -25.37
CA HIS A 353 3.25 -6.26 -26.00
C HIS A 353 3.91 -7.62 -25.74
N ASP A 354 5.20 -7.75 -26.01
CA ASP A 354 5.96 -9.01 -25.80
C ASP A 354 5.98 -9.42 -24.33
N TRP A 355 6.07 -8.44 -23.44
CA TRP A 355 6.01 -8.66 -22.01
C TRP A 355 4.63 -9.16 -21.57
N LEU A 356 3.57 -8.53 -22.06
CA LEU A 356 2.20 -8.94 -21.77
C LEU A 356 1.95 -10.37 -22.25
N LYS A 357 2.45 -10.74 -23.43
CA LYS A 357 2.41 -12.13 -23.93
C LYS A 357 3.15 -13.10 -23.02
N THR A 358 4.36 -12.74 -22.58
CA THR A 358 5.14 -13.52 -21.61
C THR A 358 4.35 -13.78 -20.34
N GLN A 359 3.71 -12.75 -19.78
CA GLN A 359 2.88 -12.89 -18.59
C GLN A 359 1.63 -13.76 -18.84
N ILE A 360 0.94 -13.56 -19.96
CA ILE A 360 -0.25 -14.34 -20.31
C ILE A 360 0.10 -15.83 -20.47
N ARG A 361 1.17 -16.16 -21.21
CA ARG A 361 1.64 -17.56 -21.35
C ARG A 361 2.01 -18.17 -20.02
N ALA A 362 2.67 -17.41 -19.14
CA ALA A 362 2.98 -17.88 -17.80
C ALA A 362 1.73 -18.19 -16.97
N VAL A 363 0.69 -17.35 -17.02
CA VAL A 363 -0.60 -17.60 -16.34
C VAL A 363 -1.31 -18.81 -16.92
N LEU A 364 -1.35 -18.96 -18.25
CA LEU A 364 -1.92 -20.14 -18.92
C LEU A 364 -1.25 -21.44 -18.46
N ARG A 365 0.09 -21.47 -18.46
CA ARG A 365 0.86 -22.63 -17.98
C ARG A 365 0.60 -22.91 -16.50
N ALA A 366 0.57 -21.89 -15.64
CA ALA A 366 0.29 -22.06 -14.21
C ALA A 366 -1.16 -22.51 -13.91
N SER A 367 -2.12 -22.17 -14.78
CA SER A 367 -3.53 -22.54 -14.61
C SER A 367 -3.83 -24.04 -14.77
N THR A 368 -2.85 -24.83 -15.23
CA THR A 368 -2.97 -26.30 -15.29
C THR A 368 -2.95 -26.98 -13.92
N GLU A 369 -2.46 -26.30 -12.88
CA GLU A 369 -2.21 -26.86 -11.55
C GLU A 369 -3.09 -26.25 -10.44
N GLY A 370 -4.05 -25.39 -10.79
CA GLY A 370 -4.95 -24.77 -9.82
C GLY A 370 -6.08 -23.97 -10.47
N SER A 371 -7.01 -23.47 -9.66
CA SER A 371 -8.06 -22.57 -10.16
C SER A 371 -7.48 -21.18 -10.32
N VAL A 372 -7.35 -20.73 -11.57
CA VAL A 372 -6.74 -19.45 -11.91
C VAL A 372 -7.68 -18.65 -12.79
N ALA A 373 -7.71 -17.34 -12.60
CA ALA A 373 -8.35 -16.38 -13.49
C ALA A 373 -7.38 -15.25 -13.81
N LEU A 374 -7.57 -14.62 -14.97
CA LEU A 374 -6.77 -13.50 -15.43
C LEU A 374 -7.65 -12.26 -15.55
N MET A 375 -7.16 -11.10 -15.14
CA MET A 375 -7.83 -9.82 -15.38
C MET A 375 -6.90 -8.72 -15.85
N PHE A 376 -7.45 -7.83 -16.67
CA PHE A 376 -6.73 -6.67 -17.21
C PHE A 376 -7.08 -5.40 -16.42
N PRO A 377 -6.10 -4.64 -15.93
CA PRO A 377 -6.32 -3.33 -15.32
C PRO A 377 -6.58 -2.26 -16.38
N MET A 378 -7.14 -1.13 -15.95
CA MET A 378 -7.20 0.14 -16.68
C MET A 378 -7.88 0.07 -18.07
N VAL A 379 -8.75 -0.92 -18.28
CA VAL A 379 -9.56 -1.05 -19.49
C VAL A 379 -10.56 0.10 -19.53
N ALA A 380 -10.49 0.93 -20.57
CA ALA A 380 -11.34 2.12 -20.73
C ALA A 380 -12.34 1.97 -21.87
N THR A 381 -12.03 1.14 -22.88
CA THR A 381 -12.84 0.94 -24.09
C THR A 381 -13.06 -0.54 -24.39
N LEU A 382 -14.16 -0.87 -25.08
CA LEU A 382 -14.48 -2.26 -25.42
C LEU A 382 -13.40 -2.89 -26.31
N GLN A 383 -12.87 -2.10 -27.25
CA GLN A 383 -11.80 -2.55 -28.15
C GLN A 383 -10.55 -3.01 -27.39
N GLU A 384 -10.19 -2.34 -26.29
CA GLU A 384 -9.05 -2.77 -25.46
C GLU A 384 -9.28 -4.15 -24.85
N LEU A 385 -10.50 -4.46 -24.39
CA LEU A 385 -10.83 -5.79 -23.85
C LEU A 385 -10.86 -6.86 -24.94
N GLU A 386 -11.42 -6.56 -26.11
CA GLU A 386 -11.43 -7.48 -27.26
C GLU A 386 -10.02 -7.81 -27.74
N ASN A 387 -9.15 -6.79 -27.80
CA ASN A 387 -7.74 -6.97 -28.14
C ASN A 387 -7.02 -7.82 -27.09
N ALA A 388 -7.29 -7.57 -25.80
CA ALA A 388 -6.70 -8.34 -24.71
C ALA A 388 -7.12 -9.82 -24.75
N ARG A 389 -8.39 -10.14 -25.05
CA ARG A 389 -8.83 -11.54 -25.25
C ARG A 389 -8.17 -12.17 -26.47
N SER A 390 -8.11 -11.44 -27.58
CA SER A 390 -7.46 -11.91 -28.80
C SER A 390 -5.98 -12.24 -28.55
N LEU A 391 -5.31 -11.44 -27.73
CA LEU A 391 -3.92 -11.69 -27.32
C LEU A 391 -3.78 -12.95 -26.46
N VAL A 392 -4.77 -13.27 -25.61
CA VAL A 392 -4.79 -14.53 -24.85
C VAL A 392 -4.93 -15.73 -25.78
N ASP A 393 -5.81 -15.65 -26.79
CA ASP A 393 -5.98 -16.71 -27.78
C ASP A 393 -4.74 -16.88 -28.68
N GLU A 394 -4.08 -15.79 -29.04
CA GLU A 394 -2.77 -15.81 -29.72
C GLU A 394 -1.72 -16.54 -28.86
N CYS A 395 -1.55 -16.12 -27.60
CA CYS A 395 -0.61 -16.74 -26.67
C CYS A 395 -0.91 -18.23 -26.46
N ARG A 396 -2.19 -18.61 -26.41
CA ARG A 396 -2.62 -20.00 -26.34
C ARG A 396 -2.18 -20.78 -27.58
N GLY A 397 -2.26 -20.19 -28.78
CA GLY A 397 -1.78 -20.82 -30.02
C GLY A 397 -0.26 -21.03 -30.08
N GLU A 398 0.51 -20.25 -29.31
CA GLU A 398 1.98 -20.30 -29.26
C GLU A 398 2.54 -21.34 -28.28
N LEU A 399 1.72 -21.91 -27.39
CA LEU A 399 2.18 -22.86 -26.39
C LEU A 399 2.36 -24.26 -26.98
N ASP A 400 3.50 -24.90 -26.71
CA ASP A 400 3.75 -26.29 -27.12
C ASP A 400 3.00 -27.32 -26.24
N ASP A 401 2.62 -26.94 -25.01
CA ASP A 401 1.96 -27.81 -24.04
C ASP A 401 0.43 -27.85 -24.24
N ASP A 402 -0.08 -28.99 -24.72
CA ASP A 402 -1.51 -29.26 -24.93
C ASP A 402 -2.37 -28.97 -23.70
N SER A 403 -1.87 -29.24 -22.49
CA SER A 403 -2.64 -29.04 -21.26
C SER A 403 -2.84 -27.56 -20.98
N ALA A 404 -1.80 -26.74 -21.15
CA ALA A 404 -1.87 -25.29 -21.03
C ALA A 404 -2.66 -24.65 -22.18
N ARG A 405 -2.66 -25.26 -23.38
CA ARG A 405 -3.48 -24.79 -24.50
C ARG A 405 -4.98 -24.98 -24.27
N LEU A 406 -5.37 -26.12 -23.71
CA LEU A 406 -6.77 -26.51 -23.56
C LEU A 406 -7.37 -26.06 -22.21
N VAL A 407 -6.58 -25.44 -21.34
CA VAL A 407 -7.04 -24.97 -20.04
C VAL A 407 -8.10 -23.88 -20.19
N SER A 408 -9.18 -24.02 -19.42
CA SER A 408 -10.21 -22.99 -19.29
C SER A 408 -9.70 -21.92 -18.33
N LEU A 409 -9.42 -20.74 -18.85
CA LEU A 409 -8.96 -19.58 -18.10
C LEU A 409 -10.03 -18.50 -18.17
N PRO A 410 -10.76 -18.20 -17.08
CA PRO A 410 -11.66 -17.06 -17.01
C PRO A 410 -10.89 -15.75 -17.21
N ILE A 411 -11.37 -14.92 -18.13
CA ILE A 411 -10.80 -13.61 -18.47
C ILE A 411 -11.77 -12.53 -18.03
N GLY A 412 -11.35 -11.73 -17.06
CA GLY A 412 -12.11 -10.59 -16.55
C GLY A 412 -11.43 -9.26 -16.79
N MET A 413 -12.02 -8.21 -16.24
CA MET A 413 -11.45 -6.87 -16.24
C MET A 413 -11.60 -6.19 -14.89
N MET A 414 -10.65 -5.31 -14.59
CA MET A 414 -10.79 -4.39 -13.48
C MET A 414 -11.68 -3.22 -13.91
N VAL A 415 -12.81 -3.02 -13.23
CA VAL A 415 -13.69 -1.88 -13.46
C VAL A 415 -13.25 -0.74 -12.55
N GLU A 416 -12.35 0.08 -13.07
CA GLU A 416 -11.71 1.16 -12.31
C GLU A 416 -11.62 2.50 -13.04
N VAL A 417 -12.11 2.53 -14.28
CA VAL A 417 -12.25 3.75 -15.09
C VAL A 417 -13.73 4.09 -15.23
N PRO A 418 -14.14 5.37 -15.10
CA PRO A 418 -15.55 5.75 -15.21
C PRO A 418 -16.20 5.32 -16.53
N SER A 419 -15.47 5.33 -17.65
CA SER A 419 -15.98 4.84 -18.94
C SER A 419 -16.36 3.36 -18.90
N ALA A 420 -15.56 2.53 -18.21
CA ALA A 420 -15.87 1.12 -18.01
C ALA A 420 -17.10 0.92 -17.12
N ALA A 421 -17.26 1.73 -16.08
CA ALA A 421 -18.44 1.70 -15.23
C ALA A 421 -19.72 2.09 -16.00
N LEU A 422 -19.65 3.12 -16.84
CA LEU A 422 -20.77 3.59 -17.66
C LEU A 422 -21.19 2.58 -18.73
N LEU A 423 -20.24 1.80 -19.24
CA LEU A 423 -20.44 0.81 -20.31
C LEU A 423 -20.41 -0.65 -19.80
N ALA A 424 -20.62 -0.87 -18.50
CA ALA A 424 -20.43 -2.18 -17.87
C ALA A 424 -21.26 -3.30 -18.52
N GLU A 425 -22.48 -3.00 -18.98
CA GLU A 425 -23.34 -3.97 -19.66
C GLU A 425 -22.79 -4.38 -21.03
N GLN A 426 -22.16 -3.46 -21.77
CA GLN A 426 -21.48 -3.78 -23.02
C GLN A 426 -20.22 -4.61 -22.78
N PHE A 427 -19.46 -4.28 -21.74
CA PHE A 427 -18.28 -5.06 -21.35
C PHE A 427 -18.61 -6.48 -20.91
N ALA A 428 -19.78 -6.70 -20.30
CA ALA A 428 -20.19 -8.01 -19.78
C ALA A 428 -20.31 -9.09 -20.87
N ALA A 429 -20.57 -8.70 -22.13
CA ALA A 429 -20.56 -9.64 -23.26
C ALA A 429 -19.15 -10.17 -23.59
N HIS A 430 -18.10 -9.51 -23.10
CA HIS A 430 -16.70 -9.81 -23.38
C HIS A 430 -15.86 -10.05 -22.12
N ALA A 431 -16.45 -10.01 -20.92
CA ALA A 431 -15.75 -10.25 -19.66
C ALA A 431 -16.42 -11.40 -18.91
N ASP A 432 -15.65 -12.42 -18.54
CA ASP A 432 -16.16 -13.56 -17.79
C ASP A 432 -16.45 -13.19 -16.32
N PHE A 433 -15.85 -12.09 -15.83
CA PHE A 433 -16.12 -11.48 -14.53
C PHE A 433 -15.62 -10.02 -14.47
N PHE A 434 -16.09 -9.29 -13.47
CA PHE A 434 -15.63 -7.96 -13.10
C PHE A 434 -14.98 -7.95 -11.71
N ALA A 435 -13.92 -7.15 -11.56
CA ALA A 435 -13.35 -6.80 -10.26
C ALA A 435 -13.28 -5.27 -10.13
N VAL A 436 -14.01 -4.69 -9.18
CA VAL A 436 -14.13 -3.23 -9.08
C VAL A 436 -12.97 -2.65 -8.28
N GLY A 437 -12.09 -1.89 -8.96
CA GLY A 437 -10.94 -1.19 -8.38
C GLY A 437 -11.34 0.17 -7.79
N THR A 438 -11.84 0.19 -6.55
CA THR A 438 -12.42 1.42 -5.96
C THR A 438 -11.43 2.57 -5.83
N ASN A 439 -10.15 2.28 -5.60
CA ASN A 439 -9.13 3.31 -5.40
C ASN A 439 -8.88 4.15 -6.67
N ASP A 440 -8.83 3.52 -7.84
CA ASP A 440 -8.64 4.18 -9.15
C ASP A 440 -9.98 4.79 -9.62
N LEU A 441 -11.10 4.10 -9.40
CA LEU A 441 -12.43 4.61 -9.73
C LEU A 441 -12.71 5.94 -9.02
N VAL A 442 -12.41 6.05 -7.72
CA VAL A 442 -12.53 7.31 -6.96
C VAL A 442 -11.66 8.41 -7.57
N GLN A 443 -10.41 8.08 -7.90
CA GLN A 443 -9.44 9.02 -8.43
C GLN A 443 -9.95 9.66 -9.73
N TYR A 444 -10.29 8.82 -10.71
CA TYR A 444 -10.71 9.28 -12.03
C TYR A 444 -12.10 9.89 -12.04
N THR A 445 -13.00 9.43 -11.17
CA THR A 445 -14.34 10.01 -11.05
C THR A 445 -14.30 11.42 -10.47
N LEU A 446 -13.46 11.65 -9.46
CA LEU A 446 -13.40 12.94 -8.75
C LEU A 446 -12.36 13.90 -9.33
N GLY A 447 -11.53 13.45 -10.28
CA GLY A 447 -10.45 14.27 -10.85
C GLY A 447 -9.39 14.68 -9.82
N VAL A 448 -9.20 13.85 -8.78
CA VAL A 448 -8.27 14.11 -7.67
C VAL A 448 -7.00 13.29 -7.86
N ASP A 449 -5.83 13.88 -7.58
CA ASP A 449 -4.57 13.13 -7.55
C ASP A 449 -4.43 12.38 -6.21
N ARG A 450 -4.04 11.10 -6.25
CA ARG A 450 -3.73 10.28 -5.06
C ARG A 450 -2.70 10.91 -4.13
N ARG A 451 -1.87 11.81 -4.64
CA ARG A 451 -0.79 12.48 -3.90
C ARG A 451 -1.22 13.81 -3.27
N ASP A 452 -2.40 14.32 -3.61
CA ASP A 452 -2.91 15.54 -2.98
C ASP A 452 -3.60 15.20 -1.66
N HIS A 453 -2.84 15.32 -0.57
CA HIS A 453 -3.34 15.08 0.80
C HIS A 453 -4.40 16.10 1.24
N ARG A 454 -4.68 17.14 0.44
CA ARG A 454 -5.69 18.17 0.72
C ARG A 454 -7.04 17.84 0.09
N ALA A 455 -7.11 16.95 -0.90
CA ALA A 455 -8.35 16.60 -1.58
C ALA A 455 -9.10 15.50 -0.82
N ALA A 456 -10.38 15.74 -0.48
CA ALA A 456 -11.25 14.78 0.18
C ALA A 456 -11.70 13.66 -0.79
N ALA A 457 -10.77 12.83 -1.26
CA ALA A 457 -11.05 11.65 -2.06
C ALA A 457 -11.65 10.57 -1.14
N SER A 458 -12.91 10.23 -1.34
CA SER A 458 -13.59 9.20 -0.53
C SER A 458 -14.37 8.24 -1.43
N PRO A 459 -14.27 6.92 -1.19
CA PRO A 459 -15.11 5.93 -1.87
C PRO A 459 -16.60 6.10 -1.53
N LEU A 460 -16.91 6.82 -0.45
CA LEU A 460 -18.28 7.13 -0.04
C LEU A 460 -18.87 8.35 -0.75
N ASN A 461 -18.18 8.92 -1.75
CA ASN A 461 -18.75 9.99 -2.56
C ASN A 461 -19.97 9.47 -3.34
N PRO A 462 -21.13 10.16 -3.31
CA PRO A 462 -22.33 9.73 -4.02
C PRO A 462 -22.13 9.45 -5.52
N ALA A 463 -21.26 10.20 -6.21
CA ALA A 463 -20.94 9.95 -7.61
C ALA A 463 -20.26 8.59 -7.81
N VAL A 464 -19.34 8.24 -6.92
CA VAL A 464 -18.66 6.93 -6.93
C VAL A 464 -19.66 5.83 -6.59
N LEU A 465 -20.49 6.00 -5.56
CA LEU A 465 -21.52 5.02 -5.19
C LEU A 465 -22.51 4.75 -6.34
N ARG A 466 -22.89 5.78 -7.10
CA ARG A 466 -23.75 5.62 -8.29
C ARG A 466 -23.06 4.80 -9.39
N LEU A 467 -21.76 5.00 -9.60
CA LEU A 467 -21.00 4.16 -10.53
C LEU A 467 -20.92 2.70 -10.03
N LEU A 468 -20.71 2.49 -8.73
CA LEU A 468 -20.72 1.14 -8.14
C LEU A 468 -22.09 0.46 -8.31
N ASP A 469 -23.17 1.19 -8.05
CA ASP A 469 -24.55 0.71 -8.28
C ASP A 469 -24.77 0.32 -9.74
N GLN A 470 -24.37 1.19 -10.67
CA GLN A 470 -24.49 0.92 -12.10
C GLN A 470 -23.71 -0.33 -12.53
N ILE A 471 -22.48 -0.51 -12.02
CA ILE A 471 -21.66 -1.69 -12.31
C ILE A 471 -22.33 -2.97 -11.82
N ILE A 472 -22.79 -2.99 -10.56
CA ILE A 472 -23.37 -4.21 -9.99
C ILE A 472 -24.75 -4.53 -10.59
N VAL A 473 -25.53 -3.52 -10.97
CA VAL A 473 -26.78 -3.70 -11.71
C VAL A 473 -26.51 -4.27 -13.09
N ALA A 474 -25.57 -3.70 -13.84
CA ALA A 474 -25.18 -4.22 -15.16
C ALA A 474 -24.71 -5.68 -15.06
N ALA A 475 -23.83 -5.98 -14.10
CA ALA A 475 -23.32 -7.33 -13.88
C ALA A 475 -24.42 -8.34 -13.54
N ARG A 476 -25.45 -7.94 -12.78
CA ARG A 476 -26.62 -8.81 -12.52
C ARG A 476 -27.48 -9.03 -13.75
N ASN A 477 -27.72 -7.98 -14.54
CA ASN A 477 -28.55 -8.08 -15.73
C ASN A 477 -27.96 -9.04 -16.78
N THR A 478 -26.64 -9.22 -16.76
CA THR A 478 -25.88 -10.07 -17.68
C THR A 478 -25.37 -11.35 -17.05
N ASP A 479 -25.74 -11.66 -15.81
CA ASP A 479 -25.24 -12.79 -15.02
C ASP A 479 -23.69 -12.86 -14.91
N THR A 480 -23.02 -11.71 -15.02
CA THR A 480 -21.56 -11.59 -14.92
C THR A 480 -21.14 -11.53 -13.45
N PRO A 481 -20.29 -12.45 -12.96
CA PRO A 481 -19.76 -12.39 -11.61
C PRO A 481 -19.02 -11.07 -11.35
N CYS A 482 -19.32 -10.39 -10.25
CA CYS A 482 -18.71 -9.12 -9.90
C CYS A 482 -18.18 -9.14 -8.46
N SER A 483 -16.90 -8.77 -8.31
CA SER A 483 -16.25 -8.59 -7.01
C SER A 483 -15.83 -7.14 -6.78
N MET A 484 -15.60 -6.77 -5.53
CA MET A 484 -15.00 -5.47 -5.18
C MET A 484 -13.60 -5.68 -4.61
N CYS A 485 -12.60 -5.05 -5.23
CA CYS A 485 -11.22 -5.04 -4.77
C CYS A 485 -10.75 -3.60 -4.52
N GLY A 486 -10.51 -3.25 -3.27
CA GLY A 486 -10.00 -1.92 -2.91
C GLY A 486 -10.35 -1.51 -1.48
N ASP A 487 -9.90 -0.33 -1.09
CA ASP A 487 -9.91 0.08 0.32
C ASP A 487 -11.35 0.26 0.85
N MET A 488 -12.34 0.50 -0.02
CA MET A 488 -13.76 0.55 0.38
C MET A 488 -14.25 -0.77 0.99
N ALA A 489 -13.83 -1.92 0.46
CA ALA A 489 -14.23 -3.23 0.99
C ALA A 489 -13.53 -3.55 2.32
N ALA A 490 -12.40 -2.89 2.60
CA ALA A 490 -11.66 -3.01 3.86
C ALA A 490 -12.21 -2.11 4.98
N ASP A 491 -12.97 -1.07 4.63
CA ASP A 491 -13.66 -0.20 5.59
C ASP A 491 -15.01 -0.80 6.01
N PRO A 492 -15.32 -0.93 7.32
CA PRO A 492 -16.59 -1.53 7.77
C PRO A 492 -17.86 -0.84 7.24
N ILE A 493 -17.85 0.49 7.11
CA ILE A 493 -18.99 1.25 6.60
C ILE A 493 -19.10 1.05 5.09
N GLY A 494 -17.97 1.16 4.37
CA GLY A 494 -17.88 0.90 2.94
C GLY A 494 -18.31 -0.51 2.58
N LEU A 495 -17.88 -1.52 3.33
CA LEU A 495 -18.29 -2.91 3.16
C LEU A 495 -19.79 -3.10 3.36
N GLY A 496 -20.37 -2.54 4.45
CA GLY A 496 -21.81 -2.59 4.67
C GLY A 496 -22.61 -1.97 3.50
N LEU A 497 -22.18 -0.82 2.99
CA LEU A 497 -22.80 -0.20 1.82
C LEU A 497 -22.61 -1.03 0.54
N ALA A 498 -21.43 -1.61 0.31
CA ALA A 498 -21.18 -2.50 -0.82
C ALA A 498 -22.09 -3.74 -0.77
N LEU A 499 -22.28 -4.34 0.40
CA LEU A 499 -23.24 -5.44 0.59
C LEU A 499 -24.68 -5.00 0.32
N GLY A 500 -25.03 -3.75 0.68
CA GLY A 500 -26.34 -3.16 0.42
C GLY A 500 -26.64 -2.87 -1.06
N LEU A 501 -25.64 -2.37 -1.80
CA LEU A 501 -25.67 -2.27 -3.27
C LEU A 501 -25.76 -3.66 -3.91
N GLY A 502 -25.18 -4.64 -3.22
CA GLY A 502 -25.37 -6.07 -3.41
C GLY A 502 -24.18 -6.78 -4.06
N TYR A 503 -22.98 -6.32 -3.76
CA TYR A 503 -21.77 -7.09 -3.95
C TYR A 503 -21.78 -8.31 -3.01
N ARG A 504 -21.36 -9.47 -3.52
CA ARG A 504 -21.32 -10.74 -2.77
C ARG A 504 -19.94 -11.40 -2.75
N LYS A 505 -18.98 -10.81 -3.45
CA LYS A 505 -17.56 -11.20 -3.46
C LYS A 505 -16.71 -9.98 -3.19
N VAL A 506 -15.83 -10.05 -2.19
CA VAL A 506 -14.92 -8.96 -1.85
C VAL A 506 -13.50 -9.46 -1.71
N SER A 507 -12.54 -8.61 -2.04
CA SER A 507 -11.12 -8.89 -1.89
C SER A 507 -10.44 -7.75 -1.13
N VAL A 508 -9.87 -8.09 0.03
CA VAL A 508 -9.31 -7.13 1.01
C VAL A 508 -7.90 -7.53 1.40
N PRO A 509 -7.07 -6.63 1.98
CA PRO A 509 -5.76 -7.03 2.50
C PRO A 509 -5.87 -8.21 3.47
N ALA A 510 -4.90 -9.14 3.43
CA ALA A 510 -4.94 -10.38 4.24
C ALA A 510 -5.18 -10.13 5.74
N SER A 511 -4.59 -9.06 6.30
CA SER A 511 -4.75 -8.67 7.69
C SER A 511 -6.17 -8.19 8.06
N VAL A 512 -6.97 -7.79 7.07
CA VAL A 512 -8.33 -7.25 7.22
C VAL A 512 -9.41 -8.32 7.03
N VAL A 513 -9.08 -9.49 6.45
CA VAL A 513 -10.03 -10.59 6.21
C VAL A 513 -10.87 -10.94 7.45
N PRO A 514 -10.31 -11.12 8.67
CA PRO A 514 -11.13 -11.47 9.83
C PRO A 514 -12.10 -10.35 10.24
N LEU A 515 -11.69 -9.08 10.06
CA LEU A 515 -12.56 -7.93 10.31
C LEU A 515 -13.72 -7.89 9.30
N ALA A 516 -13.44 -8.14 8.01
CA ALA A 516 -14.47 -8.17 6.98
C ALA A 516 -15.50 -9.28 7.26
N ARG A 517 -15.06 -10.50 7.63
CA ARG A 517 -15.95 -11.59 8.05
C ARG A 517 -16.85 -11.18 9.20
N ALA A 518 -16.29 -10.52 10.21
CA ALA A 518 -17.05 -10.10 11.37
C ALA A 518 -18.08 -9.01 11.04
N VAL A 519 -17.76 -8.06 10.16
CA VAL A 519 -18.71 -7.07 9.65
C VAL A 519 -19.85 -7.78 8.93
N ILE A 520 -19.55 -8.66 7.98
CA ILE A 520 -20.56 -9.43 7.23
C ILE A 520 -21.52 -10.15 8.17
N ARG A 521 -21.01 -10.85 9.20
CA ARG A 521 -21.82 -11.60 10.17
C ARG A 521 -22.72 -10.74 11.07
N ASN A 522 -22.48 -9.43 11.11
CA ASN A 522 -23.25 -8.48 11.91
C ASN A 522 -23.97 -7.47 11.01
N VAL A 523 -24.15 -7.76 9.72
CA VAL A 523 -24.96 -6.96 8.80
C VAL A 523 -26.18 -7.77 8.39
N ASP A 524 -27.33 -7.13 8.46
CA ASP A 524 -28.55 -7.55 7.79
C ASP A 524 -28.64 -6.89 6.41
N LEU A 525 -28.88 -7.67 5.36
CA LEU A 525 -28.89 -7.13 4.01
C LEU A 525 -30.08 -6.22 3.72
N GLU A 526 -31.24 -6.40 4.38
CA GLU A 526 -32.38 -5.51 4.21
C GLU A 526 -32.00 -4.10 4.70
N THR A 527 -31.46 -4.01 5.91
CA THR A 527 -30.93 -2.76 6.47
C THR A 527 -29.83 -2.17 5.58
N ALA A 528 -28.90 -3.00 5.08
CA ALA A 528 -27.82 -2.55 4.22
C ALA A 528 -28.33 -2.01 2.89
N THR A 529 -29.31 -2.66 2.27
CA THR A 529 -29.92 -2.20 1.02
C THR A 529 -30.67 -0.88 1.21
N GLU A 530 -31.38 -0.70 2.32
CA GLU A 530 -31.97 0.61 2.66
C GLU A 530 -30.91 1.71 2.81
N ALA A 531 -29.82 1.41 3.54
CA ALA A 531 -28.73 2.35 3.74
C ALA A 531 -28.04 2.73 2.42
N ALA A 532 -27.80 1.74 1.55
CA ALA A 532 -27.20 1.94 0.23
C ALA A 532 -28.09 2.82 -0.66
N ARG A 533 -29.40 2.54 -0.73
CA ARG A 533 -30.36 3.37 -1.48
C ARG A 533 -30.36 4.82 -0.99
N GLY A 534 -30.45 5.04 0.32
CA GLY A 534 -30.40 6.39 0.86
C GLY A 534 -29.03 7.08 0.65
N ALA A 535 -27.94 6.32 0.60
CA ALA A 535 -26.61 6.85 0.31
C ALA A 535 -26.48 7.35 -1.13
N LEU A 536 -27.15 6.72 -2.10
CA LEU A 536 -27.18 7.18 -3.49
C LEU A 536 -27.85 8.55 -3.64
N ASP A 537 -28.78 8.90 -2.74
CA ASP A 537 -29.52 10.17 -2.72
C ASP A 537 -28.85 11.30 -1.93
N CYS A 538 -27.74 11.00 -1.23
CA CYS A 538 -26.99 11.99 -0.47
C CYS A 538 -26.23 12.97 -1.36
N ALA A 539 -25.90 14.16 -0.84
CA ALA A 539 -25.15 15.19 -1.56
C ALA A 539 -23.64 15.17 -1.24
N SER A 540 -23.21 14.49 -0.17
CA SER A 540 -21.80 14.44 0.23
C SER A 540 -21.38 13.13 0.89
N SER A 541 -20.07 12.82 0.86
CA SER A 541 -19.50 11.66 1.56
C SER A 541 -19.74 11.68 3.07
N LYS A 542 -19.85 12.88 3.67
CA LYS A 542 -20.16 13.03 5.09
C LYS A 542 -21.59 12.59 5.39
N GLU A 543 -22.56 13.06 4.59
CA GLU A 543 -23.96 12.66 4.73
C GLU A 543 -24.14 11.15 4.54
N VAL A 544 -23.45 10.57 3.55
CA VAL A 544 -23.43 9.11 3.35
C VAL A 544 -22.94 8.39 4.61
N ARG A 545 -21.81 8.83 5.17
CA ARG A 545 -21.23 8.21 6.37
C ARG A 545 -22.17 8.35 7.57
N ASP A 546 -22.73 9.54 7.79
CA ASP A 546 -23.67 9.80 8.90
C ASP A 546 -24.98 9.00 8.75
N LEU A 547 -25.47 8.81 7.52
CA LEU A 547 -26.60 7.93 7.23
C LEU A 547 -26.27 6.48 7.54
N ALA A 548 -25.16 5.97 7.01
CA ALA A 548 -24.73 4.59 7.20
C ALA A 548 -24.48 4.29 8.69
N LEU A 549 -23.83 5.20 9.43
CA LEU A 549 -23.63 5.07 10.87
C LEU A 549 -24.95 5.00 11.65
N ARG A 550 -25.96 5.80 11.27
CA ARG A 550 -27.29 5.75 11.91
C ARG A 550 -28.02 4.44 11.63
N ARG A 551 -27.95 3.93 10.39
CA ARG A 551 -28.63 2.69 9.99
C ARG A 551 -27.94 1.45 10.57
N PHE A 552 -26.63 1.37 10.44
CA PHE A 552 -25.85 0.28 10.99
C PHE A 552 -25.63 0.37 12.50
N GLY A 553 -25.96 1.49 13.15
CA GLY A 553 -25.73 1.73 14.58
C GLY A 553 -26.40 0.72 15.52
N ASN A 554 -27.45 0.03 15.07
CA ASN A 554 -28.08 -1.04 15.85
C ASN A 554 -27.36 -2.39 15.68
N GLU A 555 -27.02 -2.75 14.44
CA GLU A 555 -26.40 -4.03 14.08
C GLU A 555 -24.87 -4.01 14.27
N LEU A 556 -24.19 -3.13 13.52
CA LEU A 556 -22.77 -2.91 13.66
C LEU A 556 -22.43 -1.98 14.82
N GLY A 557 -23.31 -1.10 15.29
CA GLY A 557 -22.95 -0.19 16.38
C GLY A 557 -22.70 -0.91 17.72
N ALA A 558 -23.23 -2.11 17.94
CA ALA A 558 -22.81 -2.96 19.05
C ALA A 558 -21.41 -3.56 18.84
N LEU A 559 -21.08 -3.98 17.62
CA LEU A 559 -19.73 -4.43 17.24
C LEU A 559 -18.72 -3.27 17.35
N TRP A 560 -19.04 -2.13 16.74
CA TRP A 560 -18.25 -0.92 16.72
C TRP A 560 -18.04 -0.36 18.13
N ARG A 561 -19.06 -0.27 18.98
CA ARG A 561 -18.87 0.14 20.38
C ARG A 561 -18.07 -0.88 21.19
N ARG A 562 -18.26 -2.18 20.95
CA ARG A 562 -17.50 -3.24 21.66
C ARG A 562 -16.01 -3.23 21.30
N GLN A 563 -15.69 -2.90 20.05
CA GLN A 563 -14.32 -2.85 19.51
C GLN A 563 -13.73 -1.42 19.43
N GLY A 564 -14.55 -0.41 19.73
CA GLY A 564 -14.27 1.04 19.63
C GLY A 564 -13.99 1.54 18.22
N ILE A 565 -14.54 0.92 17.18
CA ILE A 565 -14.36 1.35 15.78
C ILE A 565 -15.04 2.72 15.52
N VAL A 566 -16.09 3.03 16.29
CA VAL A 566 -16.85 4.29 16.25
C VAL A 566 -17.09 4.81 17.66
#